data_AF-A0A7T8AS03-F1
#
_entry.id   AF-A0A7T8AS03-F1
#
_cell.length_a   1.000
_cell.length_b   1.000
_cell.length_c   1.000
_cell.angle_alpha   90.00
_cell.angle_beta   90.00
_cell.angle_gamma   90.00
#
_symmetry.space_group_name_H-M   'P 1'
#
loop_
_entity.id
_entity.type
_entity.pdbx_description
1 polymer ?
#
loop_
_entity_poly.entity_id
_entity_poly.type
_entity_poly.pdbx_seq_one_letter_code
_entity_poly.pdbx_strand_id
1 'polypeptide(L)'
;MAMNIKNFLLLGILGFLTGCQVVETADDKKSVSMLPLYIPKEARYLNTPSNAPTSEKLTAYTNQLVSQEQKYATIKTIPYTFFQGSGSLSAYPYTVYTFDGKRVRFVENSIISPSTTMTRFDYSQAKLKLPVGQHDIVFVSGIGNHSYFTEIKNITLEENKDYVIGVDRIPGSKPRVFIAEYEVDSRFKSNDPDSIVIKKRIVEDVEHANLKSVKVY
;
A
#
# COMPACT_ATOMS: atom_id res chain seq x y z
N MET A 1 -40.22 14.19 49.28
CA MET A 1 -40.82 13.45 48.16
C MET A 1 -39.68 12.84 47.36
N ALA A 2 -39.67 11.52 47.22
CA ALA A 2 -38.53 10.72 46.73
C ALA A 2 -38.75 10.23 45.29
N MET A 3 -37.65 10.18 44.51
CA MET A 3 -37.32 9.27 43.36
C MET A 3 -36.11 9.92 42.67
N ASN A 4 -34.85 9.46 42.74
CA ASN A 4 -34.21 8.18 42.40
C ASN A 4 -34.33 7.77 40.93
N ILE A 5 -33.32 8.15 40.12
CA ILE A 5 -32.84 7.34 39.00
C ILE A 5 -31.34 7.14 39.21
N LYS A 6 -31.03 5.91 39.64
CA LYS A 6 -29.71 5.27 39.64
C LYS A 6 -29.17 5.12 38.22
N ASN A 7 -27.84 4.98 38.16
CA ASN A 7 -27.06 4.24 37.18
C ASN A 7 -27.13 4.70 35.73
N PHE A 8 -26.05 5.29 35.21
CA PHE A 8 -25.31 4.82 34.03
C PHE A 8 -24.28 5.89 33.65
N LEU A 9 -23.18 5.98 34.41
CA LEU A 9 -21.95 6.63 33.95
C LEU A 9 -20.76 5.98 34.65
N LEU A 10 -20.76 4.64 34.65
CA LEU A 10 -19.61 3.82 34.98
C LEU A 10 -19.76 2.50 34.20
N LEU A 11 -19.34 2.50 32.93
CA LEU A 11 -19.09 1.35 32.03
C LEU A 11 -18.71 1.94 30.65
N GLY A 12 -17.52 1.80 30.08
CA GLY A 12 -16.29 1.13 30.51
C GLY A 12 -15.10 2.08 30.33
N ILE A 13 -14.11 2.11 31.22
CA ILE A 13 -13.24 0.99 31.60
C ILE A 13 -12.64 0.34 30.35
N LEU A 14 -11.37 0.66 30.13
CA LEU A 14 -10.33 -0.20 29.57
C LEU A 14 -10.80 -1.23 28.54
N GLY A 15 -10.81 -0.83 27.27
CA GLY A 15 -10.45 -1.73 26.19
C GLY A 15 -9.03 -1.40 25.76
N PHE A 16 -8.03 -2.13 26.27
CA PHE A 16 -6.80 -2.34 25.51
C PHE A 16 -7.21 -3.04 24.21
N LEU A 17 -7.51 -2.27 23.17
CA LEU A 17 -7.74 -2.80 21.84
C LEU A 17 -6.49 -2.49 21.03
N THR A 18 -5.61 -3.48 20.93
CA THR A 18 -4.81 -3.76 19.73
C THR A 18 -5.76 -4.10 18.56
N GLY A 19 -6.71 -3.20 18.32
CA GLY A 19 -7.96 -3.45 17.61
C GLY A 19 -7.87 -2.89 16.20
N CYS A 20 -7.91 -3.79 15.24
CA CYS A 20 -8.22 -3.49 13.86
C CYS A 20 -9.43 -2.53 13.78
N GLN A 21 -9.21 -1.31 13.30
CA GLN A 21 -10.25 -0.32 13.04
C GLN A 21 -10.71 -0.45 11.59
N VAL A 22 -12.01 -0.57 11.36
CA VAL A 22 -12.57 -0.54 10.00
C VAL A 22 -12.90 0.91 9.65
N VAL A 23 -12.33 1.42 8.57
CA VAL A 23 -12.53 2.80 8.10
C VAL A 23 -13.22 2.75 6.74
N GLU A 24 -14.31 3.49 6.58
CA GLU A 24 -14.95 3.69 5.28
C GLU A 24 -14.00 4.47 4.36
N THR A 25 -13.79 3.96 3.15
CA THR A 25 -13.03 4.65 2.10
C THR A 25 -13.97 5.62 1.38
N ALA A 26 -13.44 6.74 0.89
CA ALA A 26 -14.27 7.83 0.41
C ALA A 26 -15.13 7.43 -0.81
N ASP A 27 -16.44 7.63 -0.70
CA ASP A 27 -17.33 7.86 -1.85
C ASP A 27 -17.80 9.33 -1.95
N ASP A 28 -17.37 10.22 -1.04
CA ASP A 28 -17.33 11.70 -1.25
C ASP A 28 -17.04 12.57 0.00
N LYS A 29 -16.91 12.06 1.25
CA LYS A 29 -16.79 12.98 2.42
C LYS A 29 -15.80 12.69 3.55
N LYS A 30 -14.97 11.65 3.54
CA LYS A 30 -13.80 11.57 4.43
C LYS A 30 -12.64 10.88 3.73
N SER A 31 -11.56 11.63 3.53
CA SER A 31 -10.30 11.09 3.07
C SER A 31 -9.66 10.20 4.14
N VAL A 32 -9.05 9.08 3.73
CA VAL A 32 -8.04 8.36 4.52
C VAL A 32 -6.68 9.10 4.47
N SER A 33 -6.68 10.43 4.55
CA SER A 33 -5.44 11.21 4.70
C SER A 33 -4.84 11.00 6.10
N MET A 34 -5.66 10.49 7.01
CA MET A 34 -5.25 10.04 8.32
C MET A 34 -5.78 8.63 8.50
N LEU A 35 -4.92 7.63 8.22
CA LEU A 35 -5.01 6.37 8.98
C LEU A 35 -5.26 6.72 10.45
N PRO A 36 -6.03 5.91 11.19
CA PRO A 36 -6.41 6.25 12.54
C PRO A 36 -5.19 6.67 13.35
N LEU A 37 -5.39 7.70 14.17
CA LEU A 37 -4.36 8.39 14.95
C LEU A 37 -3.51 7.45 15.82
N TYR A 38 -3.89 6.18 15.95
CA TYR A 38 -3.23 5.18 16.75
C TYR A 38 -3.15 3.83 16.04
N ILE A 39 -2.19 3.70 15.11
CA ILE A 39 -1.69 2.40 14.64
C ILE A 39 -0.44 2.07 15.46
N PRO A 40 -0.37 0.89 16.12
CA PRO A 40 0.85 0.47 16.80
C PRO A 40 2.05 0.42 15.85
N LYS A 41 3.23 0.85 16.32
CA LYS A 41 4.43 0.95 15.47
C LYS A 41 4.76 -0.39 14.79
N GLU A 42 4.58 -1.49 15.50
CA GLU A 42 4.81 -2.87 15.06
C GLU A 42 3.88 -3.31 13.90
N ALA A 43 2.69 -2.73 13.81
CA ALA A 43 1.76 -2.96 12.71
C ALA A 43 2.08 -2.08 11.50
N ARG A 44 2.72 -0.92 11.72
CA ARG A 44 3.05 0.05 10.66
C ARG A 44 4.43 -0.16 10.04
N TYR A 45 5.41 -0.49 10.87
CA TYR A 45 6.81 -0.45 10.54
C TYR A 45 7.48 -1.82 10.66
N LEU A 46 8.43 -2.06 9.77
CA LEU A 46 9.35 -3.18 9.87
C LEU A 46 10.31 -2.95 11.04
N ASN A 47 10.78 -4.05 11.64
CA ASN A 47 11.80 -4.02 12.67
C ASN A 47 13.20 -3.77 12.07
N THR A 48 13.37 -2.60 11.46
CA THR A 48 14.61 -2.13 10.85
C THR A 48 14.96 -0.79 11.48
N PRO A 49 16.22 -0.54 11.89
CA PRO A 49 16.62 0.72 12.49
C PRO A 49 16.26 1.92 11.61
N SER A 50 15.70 2.98 12.20
CA SER A 50 15.26 4.16 11.46
C SER A 50 16.42 4.92 10.80
N ASN A 51 17.64 4.75 11.29
CA ASN A 51 18.88 5.30 10.74
C ASN A 51 19.68 4.31 9.87
N ALA A 52 19.14 3.12 9.57
CA ALA A 52 19.79 2.15 8.70
C ALA A 52 20.03 2.75 7.29
N PRO A 53 21.06 2.32 6.57
CA PRO A 53 21.28 2.73 5.17
C PRO A 53 20.08 2.40 4.28
N THR A 54 19.80 3.25 3.29
CA THR A 54 18.66 3.09 2.37
C THR A 54 18.63 1.71 1.68
N SER A 55 19.80 1.14 1.35
CA SER A 55 19.91 -0.20 0.76
C SER A 55 19.42 -1.31 1.70
N GLU A 56 19.71 -1.21 2.99
CA GLU A 56 19.24 -2.15 4.01
C GLU A 56 17.72 -2.04 4.18
N LYS A 57 17.20 -0.81 4.24
CA LYS A 57 15.75 -0.56 4.31
C LYS A 57 15.00 -1.10 3.10
N LEU A 58 15.55 -0.89 1.90
CA LEU A 58 15.00 -1.42 0.66
C LEU A 58 14.99 -2.96 0.67
N THR A 59 16.06 -3.57 1.16
CA THR A 59 16.16 -5.03 1.30
C THR A 59 15.12 -5.56 2.29
N ALA A 60 14.97 -4.92 3.45
CA ALA A 60 13.96 -5.30 4.44
C ALA A 60 12.53 -5.17 3.87
N TYR A 61 12.23 -4.07 3.19
CA TYR A 61 10.93 -3.83 2.56
C TYR A 61 10.61 -4.87 1.48
N THR A 62 11.54 -5.11 0.56
CA THR A 62 11.30 -5.98 -0.60
C THR A 62 11.16 -7.46 -0.24
N ASN A 63 11.78 -7.93 0.85
CA ASN A 63 11.72 -9.33 1.26
C ASN A 63 10.64 -9.63 2.32
N GLN A 64 9.88 -8.65 2.79
CA GLN A 64 9.03 -8.79 3.99
C GLN A 64 7.91 -9.84 3.91
N LEU A 65 7.52 -10.27 2.71
CA LEU A 65 6.41 -11.21 2.47
C LEU A 65 6.87 -12.62 2.09
N VAL A 66 8.17 -12.86 1.95
CA VAL A 66 8.73 -14.14 1.52
C VAL A 66 9.79 -14.63 2.51
N SER A 67 9.88 -15.94 2.71
CA SER A 67 11.00 -16.54 3.43
C SER A 67 12.22 -16.74 2.51
N GLN A 68 13.40 -16.99 3.10
CA GLN A 68 14.70 -16.99 2.39
C GLN A 68 14.77 -17.96 1.21
N GLU A 69 14.00 -19.05 1.23
CA GLU A 69 14.01 -20.10 0.19
C GLU A 69 12.68 -20.20 -0.57
N GLN A 70 11.72 -19.33 -0.25
CA GLN A 70 10.42 -19.35 -0.90
C GLN A 70 10.51 -18.82 -2.32
N LYS A 71 9.98 -19.58 -3.27
CA LYS A 71 9.79 -19.13 -4.65
C LYS A 71 8.93 -17.88 -4.70
N TYR A 72 9.33 -16.90 -5.51
CA TYR A 72 8.68 -15.60 -5.54
C TYR A 72 8.54 -15.04 -6.95
N ALA A 73 7.55 -14.16 -7.09
CA ALA A 73 7.47 -13.14 -8.13
C ALA A 73 7.84 -11.78 -7.53
N THR A 74 8.01 -10.75 -8.36
CA THR A 74 8.11 -9.37 -7.87
C THR A 74 6.98 -8.50 -8.40
N ILE A 75 6.61 -7.47 -7.64
CA ILE A 75 5.66 -6.46 -8.06
C ILE A 75 6.15 -5.07 -7.71
N LYS A 76 5.89 -4.10 -8.59
CA LYS A 76 6.04 -2.66 -8.33
C LYS A 76 4.89 -1.88 -8.97
N THR A 77 4.87 -0.56 -8.88
CA THR A 77 3.87 0.27 -9.58
C THR A 77 4.49 1.10 -10.70
N ILE A 78 3.71 1.42 -11.74
CA ILE A 78 4.15 2.34 -12.80
C ILE A 78 4.59 3.69 -12.18
N PRO A 79 5.75 4.24 -12.54
CA PRO A 79 6.33 5.44 -11.93
C PRO A 79 5.67 6.75 -12.39
N TYR A 80 4.35 6.87 -12.29
CA TYR A 80 3.67 8.09 -12.74
C TYR A 80 4.19 9.35 -12.04
N THR A 81 4.57 10.34 -12.84
CA THR A 81 5.18 11.61 -12.44
C THR A 81 4.33 12.40 -11.44
N PHE A 82 3.00 12.34 -11.58
CA PHE A 82 2.05 12.97 -10.65
C PHE A 82 2.18 12.45 -9.20
N PHE A 83 2.80 11.28 -8.98
CA PHE A 83 3.00 10.69 -7.64
C PHE A 83 4.41 10.93 -7.06
N GLN A 84 5.30 11.61 -7.78
CA GLN A 84 6.70 11.81 -7.38
C GLN A 84 6.91 12.94 -6.34
N GLY A 85 5.85 13.68 -5.96
CA GLY A 85 5.92 14.85 -5.06
C GLY A 85 5.29 14.68 -3.67
N SER A 86 4.87 13.46 -3.31
CA SER A 86 4.02 13.23 -2.14
C SER A 86 4.89 13.15 -0.85
N GLY A 87 5.02 14.26 -0.10
CA GLY A 87 5.69 14.31 1.21
C GLY A 87 5.05 13.40 2.27
N SER A 88 5.63 13.28 3.47
CA SER A 88 5.17 12.34 4.52
C SER A 88 3.68 12.48 4.92
N LEU A 89 3.07 13.64 4.66
CA LEU A 89 1.67 14.02 4.96
C LEU A 89 0.70 13.89 3.78
N SER A 90 1.16 13.45 2.61
CA SER A 90 0.34 13.29 1.42
C SER A 90 -0.49 11.98 1.45
N ALA A 91 -1.49 11.86 0.57
CA ALA A 91 -2.26 10.61 0.39
C ALA A 91 -1.35 9.40 0.15
N TYR A 92 -1.80 8.19 0.51
CA TYR A 92 -1.01 6.95 0.42
C TYR A 92 -0.46 6.74 -1.00
N PRO A 93 0.80 6.30 -1.16
CA PRO A 93 1.38 6.11 -2.49
C PRO A 93 0.73 4.95 -3.20
N TYR A 94 0.92 4.90 -4.52
CA TYR A 94 0.65 3.74 -5.36
C TYR A 94 1.50 2.58 -4.83
N THR A 95 0.93 1.70 -4.01
CA THR A 95 1.64 0.55 -3.44
C THR A 95 0.69 -0.58 -3.06
N VAL A 96 1.25 -1.75 -2.82
CA VAL A 96 0.56 -2.87 -2.18
C VAL A 96 0.32 -2.50 -0.72
N TYR A 97 -0.96 -2.43 -0.32
CA TYR A 97 -1.39 -2.12 1.04
C TYR A 97 -1.53 -3.40 1.89
N THR A 98 -2.20 -4.42 1.34
CA THR A 98 -2.23 -5.77 1.91
C THR A 98 -1.98 -6.84 0.86
N PHE A 99 -1.40 -7.95 1.30
CA PHE A 99 -1.22 -9.18 0.55
C PHE A 99 -1.77 -10.35 1.38
N ASP A 100 -2.75 -11.09 0.85
CA ASP A 100 -3.51 -12.14 1.57
C ASP A 100 -4.01 -11.68 2.95
N GLY A 101 -4.56 -10.46 2.99
CA GLY A 101 -5.06 -9.84 4.21
C GLY A 101 -3.99 -9.38 5.22
N LYS A 102 -2.70 -9.64 4.96
CA LYS A 102 -1.59 -9.16 5.79
C LYS A 102 -1.14 -7.78 5.32
N ARG A 103 -0.94 -6.85 6.27
CA ARG A 103 -0.48 -5.50 5.98
C ARG A 103 0.97 -5.49 5.49
N VAL A 104 1.20 -4.79 4.37
CA VAL A 104 2.55 -4.44 3.93
C VAL A 104 3.05 -3.27 4.77
N ARG A 105 4.18 -3.47 5.43
CA ARG A 105 4.79 -2.54 6.36
C ARG A 105 5.85 -1.70 5.65
N PHE A 106 6.04 -0.48 6.14
CA PHE A 106 7.09 0.43 5.68
C PHE A 106 8.30 0.38 6.61
N VAL A 107 9.44 0.92 6.21
CA VAL A 107 10.55 1.17 7.15
C VAL A 107 10.38 2.56 7.78
N GLU A 108 10.66 2.67 9.08
CA GLU A 108 10.63 3.97 9.75
C GLU A 108 11.76 4.87 9.21
N ASN A 109 11.45 6.14 8.96
CA ASN A 109 12.45 7.12 8.52
C ASN A 109 13.04 7.85 9.72
N SER A 110 14.35 8.04 9.71
CA SER A 110 15.03 8.89 10.69
C SER A 110 14.70 10.35 10.42
N ILE A 111 14.24 11.06 11.44
CA ILE A 111 13.99 12.51 11.37
C ILE A 111 15.32 13.29 11.34
N ILE A 112 16.39 12.70 11.86
CA ILE A 112 17.70 13.36 12.04
C ILE A 112 18.68 13.10 10.89
N SER A 113 18.38 12.19 9.96
CA SER A 113 19.28 11.84 8.86
C SER A 113 18.53 11.71 7.52
N PRO A 114 18.39 12.83 6.77
CA PRO A 114 17.67 12.86 5.50
C PRO A 114 18.20 11.85 4.46
N SER A 115 19.51 11.57 4.46
CA SER A 115 20.14 10.62 3.52
C SER A 115 19.71 9.16 3.72
N THR A 116 19.14 8.82 4.87
CA THR A 116 18.61 7.48 5.20
C THR A 116 17.10 7.37 4.97
N THR A 117 16.46 8.42 4.47
CA THR A 117 15.01 8.50 4.29
C THR A 117 14.60 7.80 3.01
N MET A 118 13.71 6.81 3.11
CA MET A 118 12.97 6.28 1.95
C MET A 118 11.67 7.06 1.78
N THR A 119 11.51 7.68 0.61
CA THR A 119 10.27 8.33 0.22
C THR A 119 9.19 7.31 -0.11
N ARG A 120 7.94 7.77 -0.13
CA ARG A 120 6.80 6.98 -0.58
C ARG A 120 6.93 6.49 -2.02
N PHE A 121 7.62 7.26 -2.87
CA PHE A 121 7.94 6.87 -4.24
C PHE A 121 8.98 5.75 -4.29
N ASP A 122 10.00 5.79 -3.42
CA ASP A 122 11.00 4.71 -3.35
C ASP A 122 10.35 3.36 -3.04
N TYR A 123 9.36 3.33 -2.13
CA TYR A 123 8.59 2.12 -1.84
C TYR A 123 7.72 1.65 -3.01
N SER A 124 7.19 2.57 -3.83
CA SER A 124 6.36 2.19 -4.99
C SER A 124 7.17 1.63 -6.15
N GLN A 125 8.44 2.03 -6.23
CA GLN A 125 9.39 1.57 -7.25
C GLN A 125 10.20 0.35 -6.82
N ALA A 126 10.23 0.05 -5.53
CA ALA A 126 10.84 -1.15 -5.00
C ALA A 126 10.07 -2.41 -5.45
N LYS A 127 10.79 -3.37 -6.04
CA LYS A 127 10.26 -4.68 -6.43
C LYS A 127 9.96 -5.53 -5.21
N LEU A 128 8.74 -5.42 -4.68
CA LEU A 128 8.27 -6.21 -3.55
C LEU A 128 8.16 -7.68 -3.96
N LYS A 129 8.84 -8.57 -3.25
CA LYS A 129 8.75 -10.01 -3.50
C LYS A 129 7.47 -10.56 -2.92
N LEU A 130 6.75 -11.31 -3.73
CA LEU A 130 5.49 -11.96 -3.38
C LEU A 130 5.63 -13.47 -3.56
N PRO A 131 5.10 -14.30 -2.66
CA PRO A 131 4.93 -15.74 -2.88
C PRO A 131 4.31 -16.04 -4.24
N VAL A 132 4.74 -17.14 -4.87
CA VAL A 132 4.07 -17.69 -6.05
C VAL A 132 2.77 -18.40 -5.66
N GLY A 133 1.80 -18.41 -6.57
CA GLY A 133 0.48 -19.01 -6.35
C GLY A 133 -0.66 -18.03 -6.59
N GLN A 134 -1.84 -18.37 -6.06
CA GLN A 134 -3.05 -17.56 -6.17
C GLN A 134 -3.22 -16.70 -4.92
N HIS A 135 -3.36 -15.39 -5.11
CA HIS A 135 -3.32 -14.41 -4.02
C HIS A 135 -4.34 -13.29 -4.18
N ASP A 136 -4.67 -12.65 -3.07
CA ASP A 136 -5.46 -11.43 -3.02
C ASP A 136 -4.59 -10.24 -2.63
N ILE A 137 -4.74 -9.13 -3.35
CA ILE A 137 -3.98 -7.90 -3.13
C ILE A 137 -4.95 -6.74 -2.92
N VAL A 138 -4.66 -5.90 -1.92
CA VAL A 138 -5.22 -4.55 -1.87
C VAL A 138 -4.15 -3.57 -2.30
N PHE A 139 -4.42 -2.88 -3.39
CA PHE A 139 -3.63 -1.76 -3.88
C PHE A 139 -4.18 -0.46 -3.31
N VAL A 140 -3.30 0.43 -2.85
CA VAL A 140 -3.67 1.79 -2.44
C VAL A 140 -3.05 2.80 -3.40
N SER A 141 -3.78 3.87 -3.67
CA SER A 141 -3.36 4.96 -4.55
C SER A 141 -3.83 6.31 -3.99
N GLY A 142 -3.02 7.35 -4.18
CA GLY A 142 -3.32 8.70 -3.72
C GLY A 142 -3.66 9.61 -4.89
N ILE A 143 -4.78 10.34 -4.82
CA ILE A 143 -5.09 11.44 -5.74
C ILE A 143 -5.50 12.66 -4.92
N GLY A 144 -4.73 13.74 -5.07
CA GLY A 144 -4.86 14.92 -4.21
C GLY A 144 -4.66 14.56 -2.74
N ASN A 145 -5.65 14.88 -1.91
CA ASN A 145 -5.65 14.57 -0.49
C ASN A 145 -6.32 13.24 -0.15
N HIS A 146 -6.71 12.41 -1.12
CA HIS A 146 -7.50 11.19 -0.91
C HIS A 146 -6.72 9.92 -1.21
N SER A 147 -6.84 8.92 -0.34
CA SER A 147 -6.34 7.56 -0.58
C SER A 147 -7.50 6.66 -1.01
N TYR A 148 -7.31 5.91 -2.09
CA TYR A 148 -8.27 4.99 -2.69
C TYR A 148 -7.73 3.57 -2.64
N PHE A 149 -8.55 2.62 -2.19
CA PHE A 149 -8.18 1.22 -2.02
C PHE A 149 -8.90 0.38 -3.06
N THR A 150 -8.14 -0.46 -3.74
CA THR A 150 -8.65 -1.37 -4.77
C THR A 150 -8.28 -2.79 -4.40
N GLU A 151 -9.30 -3.62 -4.16
CA GLU A 151 -9.16 -5.05 -3.94
C GLU A 151 -9.09 -5.76 -5.30
N ILE A 152 -8.08 -6.60 -5.47
CA ILE A 152 -7.84 -7.42 -6.64
C ILE A 152 -7.72 -8.86 -6.14
N LYS A 153 -8.62 -9.73 -6.58
CA LYS A 153 -8.70 -11.12 -6.09
C LYS A 153 -8.15 -12.12 -7.08
N ASN A 154 -7.74 -13.27 -6.57
CA ASN A 154 -7.41 -14.46 -7.37
C ASN A 154 -6.31 -14.22 -8.41
N ILE A 155 -5.31 -13.42 -8.07
CA ILE A 155 -4.16 -13.13 -8.93
C ILE A 155 -3.24 -14.35 -8.92
N THR A 156 -2.93 -14.92 -10.08
CA THR A 156 -1.92 -15.98 -10.19
C THR A 156 -0.54 -15.38 -10.45
N LEU A 157 0.41 -15.61 -9.54
CA LEU A 157 1.79 -15.16 -9.63
C LEU A 157 2.72 -16.34 -9.92
N GLU A 158 3.54 -16.19 -10.96
CA GLU A 158 4.48 -17.22 -11.41
C GLU A 158 5.92 -16.93 -10.94
N GLU A 159 6.70 -17.99 -10.75
CA GLU A 159 8.09 -17.90 -10.28
C GLU A 159 8.95 -17.06 -11.23
N ASN A 160 9.81 -16.21 -10.66
CA ASN A 160 10.78 -15.37 -11.38
C ASN A 160 10.15 -14.41 -12.41
N LYS A 161 8.87 -14.05 -12.25
CA LYS A 161 8.21 -13.02 -13.04
C LYS A 161 8.24 -11.67 -12.33
N ASP A 162 8.37 -10.61 -13.14
CA ASP A 162 8.24 -9.23 -12.70
C ASP A 162 6.89 -8.67 -13.15
N TYR A 163 6.11 -8.18 -12.20
CA TYR A 163 4.81 -7.57 -12.43
C TYR A 163 4.80 -6.08 -12.11
N VAL A 164 3.90 -5.36 -12.77
CA VAL A 164 3.61 -3.97 -12.49
C VAL A 164 2.12 -3.77 -12.28
N ILE A 165 1.76 -2.97 -11.27
CA ILE A 165 0.41 -2.45 -11.09
C ILE A 165 0.32 -1.10 -11.80
N GLY A 166 -0.68 -0.95 -12.66
CA GLY A 166 -0.97 0.29 -13.36
C GLY A 166 -2.44 0.69 -13.25
N VAL A 167 -2.74 1.92 -13.68
CA VAL A 167 -4.10 2.46 -13.71
C VAL A 167 -4.38 3.03 -15.09
N ASP A 168 -5.33 2.46 -15.79
CA ASP A 168 -5.87 2.99 -17.03
C ASP A 168 -6.86 4.10 -16.71
N ARG A 169 -6.63 5.29 -17.29
CA ARG A 169 -7.57 6.40 -17.25
C ARG A 169 -8.37 6.41 -18.54
N ILE A 170 -9.61 5.92 -18.45
CA ILE A 170 -10.52 5.86 -19.58
C ILE A 170 -11.42 7.11 -19.54
N PRO A 171 -11.41 7.97 -20.58
CA PRO A 171 -12.27 9.15 -20.62
C PRO A 171 -13.75 8.79 -20.40
N GLY A 172 -14.44 9.53 -19.54
CA GLY A 172 -15.87 9.35 -19.27
C GLY A 172 -16.23 8.11 -18.42
N SER A 173 -15.25 7.40 -17.85
CA SER A 173 -15.51 6.29 -16.93
C SER A 173 -14.56 6.29 -15.74
N LYS A 174 -14.85 5.47 -14.74
CA LYS A 174 -13.95 5.30 -13.59
C LYS A 174 -12.63 4.66 -14.05
N PRO A 175 -11.48 5.07 -13.48
CA PRO A 175 -10.21 4.43 -13.77
C PRO A 175 -10.26 2.91 -13.52
N ARG A 176 -9.44 2.15 -14.25
CA ARG A 176 -9.32 0.70 -14.11
C ARG A 176 -7.92 0.33 -13.68
N VAL A 177 -7.80 -0.54 -12.68
CA VAL A 177 -6.52 -1.07 -12.21
C VAL A 177 -6.20 -2.36 -12.96
N PHE A 178 -4.95 -2.51 -13.37
CA PHE A 178 -4.45 -3.72 -14.01
C PHE A 178 -3.16 -4.20 -13.34
N ILE A 179 -2.85 -5.49 -13.52
CA ILE A 179 -1.55 -6.08 -13.19
C ILE A 179 -1.00 -6.73 -14.45
N ALA A 180 0.26 -6.47 -14.76
CA ALA A 180 0.87 -6.98 -15.99
C ALA A 180 2.32 -7.39 -15.82
N GLU A 181 2.73 -8.39 -16.60
CA GLU A 181 4.14 -8.60 -16.95
C GLU A 181 4.63 -7.40 -17.76
N TYR A 182 5.85 -6.96 -17.48
CA TYR A 182 6.43 -5.79 -18.12
C TYR A 182 7.92 -5.98 -18.41
N GLU A 183 8.41 -5.18 -19.35
CA GLU A 183 9.83 -5.00 -19.60
C GLU A 183 10.20 -3.52 -19.40
N VAL A 184 11.48 -3.28 -19.10
CA VAL A 184 12.01 -1.91 -18.99
C VAL A 184 12.57 -1.47 -20.34
N ASP A 185 12.07 -0.37 -20.88
CA ASP A 185 12.67 0.30 -22.02
C ASP A 185 13.80 1.22 -21.55
N SER A 186 15.04 0.81 -21.84
CA SER A 186 16.25 1.52 -21.42
C SER A 186 16.46 2.88 -22.09
N ARG A 187 15.62 3.25 -23.08
CA ARG A 187 15.66 4.58 -23.70
C ARG A 187 15.11 5.67 -22.78
N PHE A 188 14.24 5.28 -21.84
CA PHE A 188 13.64 6.19 -20.87
C PHE A 188 14.34 6.09 -19.51
N LYS A 189 14.17 7.11 -18.68
CA LYS A 189 14.65 7.05 -17.28
C LYS A 189 13.84 6.02 -16.52
N SER A 190 14.44 5.33 -15.55
CA SER A 190 13.78 4.28 -14.77
C SER A 190 12.57 4.75 -13.95
N ASN A 191 12.45 6.07 -13.71
CA ASN A 191 11.33 6.72 -13.04
C ASN A 191 10.35 7.39 -14.02
N ASP A 192 10.48 7.14 -15.32
CA ASP A 192 9.56 7.59 -16.35
C ASP A 192 8.50 6.50 -16.60
N PRO A 193 7.19 6.81 -16.61
CA PRO A 193 6.15 5.85 -16.98
C PRO A 193 6.42 5.15 -18.31
N ASP A 194 6.99 5.88 -19.28
CA ASP A 194 7.29 5.35 -20.61
C ASP A 194 8.41 4.30 -20.59
N SER A 195 9.15 4.18 -19.48
CA SER A 195 10.10 3.08 -19.27
C SER A 195 9.42 1.73 -19.06
N ILE A 196 8.11 1.68 -18.82
CA ILE A 196 7.38 0.43 -18.56
C ILE A 196 6.64 0.00 -19.82
N VAL A 197 7.14 -1.05 -20.48
CA VAL A 197 6.49 -1.65 -21.64
C VAL A 197 5.66 -2.85 -21.19
N ILE A 198 4.33 -2.72 -21.27
CA ILE A 198 3.40 -3.79 -20.91
C ILE A 198 3.49 -4.92 -21.93
N LYS A 199 3.74 -6.15 -21.45
CA LYS A 199 3.84 -7.35 -22.30
C LYS A 199 2.55 -8.16 -22.29
N LYS A 200 2.05 -8.47 -21.10
CA LYS A 200 0.85 -9.27 -20.88
C LYS A 200 0.17 -8.86 -19.60
N ARG A 201 -1.11 -8.52 -19.66
CA ARG A 201 -1.93 -8.29 -18.48
C ARG A 201 -2.41 -9.64 -17.92
N ILE A 202 -2.24 -9.82 -16.62
CA ILE A 202 -2.74 -10.99 -15.88
C ILE A 202 -4.01 -10.67 -15.08
N VAL A 203 -4.29 -9.37 -14.92
CA VAL A 203 -5.51 -8.82 -14.34
C VAL A 203 -5.90 -7.60 -15.17
N GLU A 204 -7.18 -7.49 -15.53
CA GLU A 204 -7.74 -6.39 -16.30
C GLU A 204 -9.04 -5.89 -15.66
N ASP A 205 -9.44 -4.67 -16.01
CA ASP A 205 -10.76 -4.09 -15.75
C ASP A 205 -11.25 -4.04 -14.29
N VAL A 206 -10.34 -4.10 -13.31
CA VAL A 206 -10.72 -3.92 -11.90
C VAL A 206 -11.10 -2.46 -11.67
N GLU A 207 -12.33 -2.21 -11.22
CA GLU A 207 -12.75 -0.84 -10.87
C GLU A 207 -11.83 -0.26 -9.80
N HIS A 208 -11.22 0.90 -10.11
CA HIS A 208 -10.46 1.64 -9.13
C HIS A 208 -11.34 2.10 -7.97
N ALA A 209 -10.80 2.03 -6.75
CA ALA A 209 -11.53 2.38 -5.52
C ALA A 209 -12.76 1.49 -5.23
N ASN A 210 -12.73 0.22 -5.63
CA ASN A 210 -13.84 -0.72 -5.40
C ASN A 210 -14.03 -1.12 -3.92
N LEU A 211 -13.02 -0.97 -3.07
CA LEU A 211 -13.08 -1.38 -1.68
C LEU A 211 -13.62 -0.22 -0.83
N LYS A 212 -14.89 -0.31 -0.40
CA LYS A 212 -15.63 0.74 0.34
C LYS A 212 -15.28 0.85 1.82
N SER A 213 -14.64 -0.18 2.38
CA SER A 213 -14.18 -0.17 3.77
C SER A 213 -12.87 -0.93 3.87
N VAL A 214 -11.94 -0.38 4.64
CA VAL A 214 -10.61 -0.94 4.79
C VAL A 214 -10.31 -1.18 6.26
N LYS A 215 -9.74 -2.35 6.55
CA LYS A 215 -9.18 -2.65 7.86
C LYS A 215 -7.88 -1.88 8.04
N VAL A 216 -7.80 -1.17 9.14
CA VAL A 216 -6.65 -0.40 9.54
C VAL A 216 -6.19 -0.92 10.89
N TYR A 217 -5.02 -1.53 10.88
CA TYR A 217 -4.32 -2.06 12.04
C TYR A 217 -3.35 -1.01 12.52
#